data_AF-A4YLD5-F1
#
_entry.id   AF-A4YLD5-F1
#
_cell.length_a   1.000
_cell.length_b   1.000
_cell.length_c   1.000
_cell.angle_alpha   90.00
_cell.angle_beta   90.00
_cell.angle_gamma   90.00
#
_symmetry.space_group_name_H-M   'P 1'
#
loop_
_entity.id
_entity.type
_entity.pdbx_description
1 polymer ?
#
loop_
_entity_poly.entity_id
_entity_poly.type
_entity_poly.pdbx_seq_one_letter_code
_entity_poly.pdbx_strand_id
1 'polypeptide(L)'
;MSNDQSANRIEALGRSKSATAGDDRGLLALEAQLDDLVAQLLAAQEANGALITSSDPPPAVPDDASGGTENALVSEAQEKCVEAILARLHPIERAIMAAPAYSIVGLGVKARHAAYVMSQYWDGPTDKIDWEAQAIRLLIEAVCEVARTPLSFRMRGN
;
A
#
# COMPACT_ATOMS: atom_id res chain seq x y z
N MET A 1 -46.44 -44.77 12.10
CA MET A 1 -45.29 -44.22 11.34
C MET A 1 -45.59 -42.77 11.02
N SER A 2 -44.56 -41.92 11.02
CA SER A 2 -44.57 -40.52 10.57
C SER A 2 -44.92 -39.45 11.60
N ASN A 3 -43.94 -39.06 12.43
CA ASN A 3 -43.89 -37.70 12.97
C ASN A 3 -42.44 -37.21 13.25
N ASP A 4 -41.47 -37.65 12.44
CA ASP A 4 -40.04 -37.36 12.65
C ASP A 4 -39.42 -36.46 11.56
N GLN A 5 -40.22 -36.04 10.57
CA GLN A 5 -39.70 -35.29 9.41
C GLN A 5 -39.67 -33.77 9.61
N SER A 6 -40.32 -33.26 10.67
CA SER A 6 -40.40 -31.83 10.96
C SER A 6 -39.24 -31.31 11.81
N ALA A 7 -38.57 -32.18 12.57
CA ALA A 7 -37.43 -31.80 13.41
C ALA A 7 -36.15 -31.59 12.59
N ASN A 8 -35.92 -32.38 11.54
CA ASN A 8 -34.72 -32.27 10.69
C ASN A 8 -34.72 -31.06 9.74
N ARG A 9 -35.86 -30.37 9.55
CA ARG A 9 -35.95 -29.23 8.62
C ARG A 9 -35.52 -27.91 9.25
N ILE A 10 -35.56 -27.79 10.58
CA ILE A 10 -35.15 -26.58 11.29
C ILE A 10 -33.62 -26.55 11.50
N GLU A 11 -32.99 -27.71 11.67
CA GLU A 11 -31.52 -27.86 11.73
C GLU A 11 -30.83 -27.56 10.38
N ALA A 12 -31.51 -27.82 9.25
CA ALA A 12 -30.98 -27.57 7.91
C ALA A 12 -31.00 -26.08 7.49
N LEU A 13 -31.85 -25.26 8.12
CA LEU A 13 -31.90 -23.81 7.90
C LEU A 13 -31.00 -23.03 8.87
N GLY A 14 -30.57 -23.65 9.97
CA GLY A 14 -29.57 -23.11 10.89
C GLY A 14 -28.11 -23.27 10.43
N ARG A 15 -27.84 -24.22 9.52
CA ARG A 15 -26.48 -24.50 9.01
C ARG A 15 -26.10 -23.72 7.74
N SER A 16 -27.06 -23.04 7.10
CA SER A 16 -26.83 -22.25 5.87
C SER A 16 -26.74 -20.75 6.09
N LYS A 17 -26.54 -20.30 7.34
CA LYS A 17 -26.32 -18.89 7.70
C LYS A 17 -24.90 -18.65 8.25
N SER A 18 -23.89 -19.27 7.63
CA SER A 18 -22.48 -19.03 7.95
C SER A 18 -21.63 -18.64 6.73
N ALA A 19 -22.23 -18.19 5.63
CA ALA A 19 -21.51 -17.94 4.38
C ALA A 19 -21.11 -16.47 4.12
N THR A 20 -21.30 -15.55 5.06
CA THR A 20 -20.61 -14.24 5.12
C THR A 20 -20.56 -13.71 6.56
N ALA A 21 -20.03 -14.52 7.48
CA ALA A 21 -19.45 -13.93 8.68
C ALA A 21 -18.22 -13.12 8.23
N GLY A 22 -18.13 -11.86 8.65
CA GLY A 22 -17.10 -10.90 8.22
C GLY A 22 -15.72 -11.54 8.06
N ASP A 23 -15.28 -11.66 6.81
CA ASP A 23 -13.93 -12.09 6.45
C ASP A 23 -13.14 -10.90 5.91
N ASP A 24 -11.81 -10.96 6.06
CA ASP A 24 -10.92 -9.87 5.64
C ASP A 24 -10.51 -9.97 4.16
N ARG A 25 -11.19 -10.79 3.34
CA ARG A 25 -10.77 -11.02 1.94
C ARG A 25 -10.84 -9.74 1.12
N GLY A 26 -11.83 -8.90 1.38
CA GLY A 26 -11.95 -7.58 0.75
C GLY A 26 -10.77 -6.67 1.10
N LEU A 27 -10.37 -6.64 2.38
CA LEU A 27 -9.21 -5.88 2.84
C LEU A 27 -7.91 -6.39 2.20
N LEU A 28 -7.70 -7.71 2.16
CA LEU A 28 -6.52 -8.31 1.52
C LEU A 28 -6.46 -8.02 0.02
N ALA A 29 -7.60 -8.03 -0.68
CA ALA A 29 -7.65 -7.70 -2.10
C ALA A 29 -7.34 -6.22 -2.37
N LEU A 30 -7.76 -5.31 -1.48
CA LEU A 30 -7.39 -3.89 -1.56
C LEU A 30 -5.92 -3.68 -1.25
N GLU A 31 -5.38 -4.41 -0.28
CA GLU A 31 -3.97 -4.37 0.08
C GLU A 31 -3.07 -4.81 -1.08
N ALA A 32 -3.43 -5.90 -1.78
CA ALA A 32 -2.72 -6.34 -2.97
C ALA A 32 -2.75 -5.29 -4.11
N GLN A 33 -3.86 -4.57 -4.27
CA GLN A 33 -3.96 -3.47 -5.25
C GLN A 33 -3.11 -2.26 -4.84
N LEU A 34 -3.04 -1.96 -3.54
CA LEU A 34 -2.16 -0.93 -3.01
C LEU A 34 -0.69 -1.26 -3.32
N ASP A 35 -0.26 -2.49 -3.04
CA ASP A 35 1.12 -2.95 -3.29
C ASP A 35 1.50 -2.86 -4.78
N ASP A 36 0.59 -3.25 -5.68
CA ASP A 36 0.79 -3.14 -7.13
C ASP A 36 0.94 -1.68 -7.59
N LEU A 37 0.13 -0.76 -7.06
CA LEU A 37 0.22 0.66 -7.40
C LEU A 37 1.47 1.32 -6.83
N VAL A 38 1.88 0.96 -5.61
CA VAL A 38 3.12 1.45 -5.01
C VAL A 38 4.33 0.96 -5.81
N ALA A 39 4.34 -0.30 -6.26
CA ALA A 39 5.38 -0.82 -7.13
C ALA A 39 5.44 -0.08 -8.48
N GLN A 40 4.27 0.21 -9.09
CA GLN A 40 4.20 1.05 -10.30
C GLN A 40 4.74 2.47 -10.06
N LEU A 41 4.41 3.08 -8.93
CA LEU A 41 4.89 4.43 -8.58
C LEU A 41 6.41 4.46 -8.43
N LEU A 42 7.00 3.48 -7.73
CA LEU A 42 8.45 3.37 -7.56
C LEU A 42 9.14 3.15 -8.91
N ALA A 43 8.62 2.25 -9.76
CA ALA A 43 9.16 2.01 -11.10
C ALA A 43 9.10 3.27 -11.98
N ALA A 44 8.00 4.03 -11.88
CA ALA A 44 7.85 5.31 -12.57
C ALA A 44 8.89 6.34 -12.09
N GLN A 45 9.17 6.40 -10.78
CA GLN A 45 10.18 7.32 -10.21
C GLN A 45 11.62 6.92 -10.57
N GLU A 46 11.96 5.63 -10.58
CA GLU A 46 13.29 5.15 -10.94
C GLU A 46 13.65 5.44 -12.40
N ALA A 47 12.69 5.33 -13.31
CA ALA A 47 12.85 5.71 -14.71
C ALA A 47 13.27 7.19 -14.88
N ASN A 48 12.91 8.06 -13.93
CA ASN A 48 13.31 9.47 -13.91
C ASN A 48 14.73 9.67 -13.39
N GLY A 49 15.12 8.95 -12.32
CA GLY A 49 16.45 9.05 -11.72
C GLY A 49 17.57 8.63 -12.68
N ALA A 50 17.34 7.59 -13.48
CA ALA A 50 18.30 7.10 -14.47
C ALA A 50 18.57 8.10 -15.62
N LEU A 51 17.57 8.93 -15.98
CA LEU A 51 17.71 9.94 -17.03
C LEU A 51 18.64 11.08 -16.59
N ILE A 52 18.56 11.49 -15.32
CA ILE A 52 19.33 12.61 -14.75
C ILE A 52 20.82 12.25 -14.57
N THR A 53 21.14 10.99 -14.26
CA THR A 53 22.54 10.55 -14.05
C THR A 53 23.33 10.24 -15.32
N SER A 54 22.70 10.25 -16.51
CA SER A 54 23.37 9.91 -17.78
C SER A 54 24.09 11.07 -18.47
N SER A 55 24.11 12.27 -17.88
CA SER A 55 24.90 13.40 -18.40
C SER A 55 26.35 13.35 -17.93
N ASP A 56 27.16 12.52 -18.59
CA ASP A 56 28.62 12.66 -18.58
C ASP A 56 28.98 13.84 -19.51
N PRO A 57 29.71 14.88 -19.07
CA PRO A 57 29.99 16.05 -19.91
C PRO A 57 31.06 15.74 -20.97
N PRO A 58 30.77 15.90 -22.28
CA PRO A 58 31.82 15.92 -23.29
C PRO A 58 32.54 17.28 -23.29
N PRO A 59 33.84 17.32 -23.65
CA PRO A 59 34.58 18.57 -23.74
C PRO A 59 34.03 19.46 -24.87
N ALA A 60 34.10 20.77 -24.60
CA ALA A 60 33.47 21.87 -25.31
C ALA A 60 33.59 21.85 -26.85
N VAL A 61 32.45 22.02 -27.52
CA VAL A 61 32.34 22.59 -28.87
C VAL A 61 31.07 23.45 -28.95
N PRO A 62 31.10 24.69 -29.48
CA PRO A 62 29.92 25.54 -29.57
C PRO A 62 29.16 25.36 -30.89
N ASP A 63 27.87 25.74 -30.84
CA ASP A 63 26.89 25.91 -31.92
C ASP A 63 26.41 24.64 -32.66
N ASP A 64 25.22 24.14 -32.28
CA ASP A 64 24.01 24.46 -33.03
C ASP A 64 22.73 24.11 -32.24
N ALA A 65 21.70 24.91 -32.46
CA ALA A 65 20.42 24.83 -31.75
C ALA A 65 19.62 23.58 -32.16
N SER A 66 19.19 22.78 -31.18
CA SER A 66 17.94 21.98 -31.16
C SER A 66 18.11 20.70 -30.33
N GLY A 67 17.96 20.79 -29.01
CA GLY A 67 17.94 19.61 -28.11
C GLY A 67 17.02 19.73 -26.90
N GLY A 68 16.24 20.81 -26.77
CA GLY A 68 15.46 21.10 -25.56
C GLY A 68 14.06 20.48 -25.49
N THR A 69 13.55 19.93 -26.60
CA THR A 69 12.12 19.60 -26.73
C THR A 69 11.78 18.18 -26.28
N GLU A 70 12.69 17.23 -26.45
CA GLU A 70 12.42 15.81 -26.15
C GLU A 70 12.42 15.51 -24.65
N ASN A 71 13.33 16.13 -23.89
CA ASN A 71 13.39 15.99 -22.42
C ASN A 71 12.18 16.63 -21.72
N ALA A 72 11.62 17.72 -22.26
CA ALA A 72 10.44 18.37 -21.69
C ALA A 72 9.16 17.52 -21.87
N LEU A 73 8.99 16.89 -23.04
CA LEU A 73 7.84 16.03 -23.33
C LEU A 73 7.88 14.72 -22.54
N VAL A 74 9.07 14.15 -22.32
CA VAL A 74 9.28 12.98 -21.44
C VAL A 74 8.93 13.32 -19.99
N SER A 75 9.32 14.51 -19.51
CA SER A 75 8.97 15.00 -18.17
C SER A 75 7.45 15.18 -17.99
N GLU A 76 6.74 15.74 -18.97
CA GLU A 76 5.30 15.97 -18.89
C GLU A 76 4.48 14.67 -18.95
N ALA A 77 4.87 13.72 -19.80
CA ALA A 77 4.23 12.40 -19.87
C ALA A 77 4.42 11.61 -18.55
N GLN A 78 5.58 11.78 -17.92
CA GLN A 78 5.92 11.14 -16.66
C GLN A 78 5.15 11.72 -15.48
N GLU A 79 5.04 13.04 -15.40
CA GLU A 79 4.22 13.73 -14.39
C GLU A 79 2.76 13.26 -14.48
N LYS A 80 2.20 13.21 -15.70
CA LYS A 80 0.86 12.65 -15.94
C LYS A 80 0.74 11.18 -15.54
N CYS A 81 1.80 10.39 -15.70
CA CYS A 81 1.80 8.98 -15.27
C CYS A 81 1.74 8.88 -13.73
N VAL A 82 2.56 9.65 -13.02
CA VAL A 82 2.55 9.71 -11.56
C VAL A 82 1.19 10.21 -11.05
N GLU A 83 0.65 11.28 -11.61
CA GLU A 83 -0.68 11.79 -11.27
C GLU A 83 -1.78 10.74 -11.48
N ALA A 84 -1.73 10.00 -12.60
CA ALA A 84 -2.70 8.95 -12.89
C ALA A 84 -2.61 7.79 -11.88
N ILE A 85 -1.41 7.42 -11.42
CA ILE A 85 -1.21 6.41 -10.38
C ILE A 85 -1.77 6.92 -9.05
N LEU A 86 -1.47 8.16 -8.66
CA LEU A 86 -1.97 8.77 -7.42
C LEU A 86 -3.50 8.90 -7.41
N ALA A 87 -4.12 9.26 -8.55
CA ALA A 87 -5.57 9.33 -8.68
C ALA A 87 -6.25 7.96 -8.47
N ARG A 88 -5.58 6.86 -8.83
CA ARG A 88 -6.04 5.48 -8.59
C ARG A 88 -5.78 5.02 -7.17
N LEU A 89 -4.75 5.55 -6.52
CA LEU A 89 -4.39 5.20 -5.15
C LEU A 89 -5.45 5.66 -4.14
N HIS A 90 -5.86 6.93 -4.23
CA HIS A 90 -6.77 7.55 -3.26
C HIS A 90 -8.06 6.76 -2.98
N PRO A 91 -8.83 6.26 -3.98
CA PRO A 91 -10.03 5.47 -3.69
C PRO A 91 -9.73 4.15 -2.98
N ILE A 92 -8.56 3.52 -3.20
CA ILE A 92 -8.16 2.28 -2.53
C ILE A 92 -7.84 2.55 -1.06
N GLU A 93 -7.09 3.62 -0.77
CA GLU A 93 -6.78 4.02 0.61
C GLU A 93 -8.06 4.29 1.41
N ARG A 94 -9.01 5.03 0.81
CA ARG A 94 -10.31 5.26 1.45
C ARG A 94 -11.09 3.97 1.67
N ALA A 95 -11.04 3.03 0.72
CA ALA A 95 -11.69 1.74 0.88
C ALA A 95 -11.06 0.89 2.00
N ILE A 96 -9.72 0.87 2.11
CA ILE A 96 -9.01 0.19 3.20
C ILE A 96 -9.42 0.80 4.55
N MET A 97 -9.49 2.12 4.65
CA MET A 97 -9.87 2.79 5.89
C MET A 97 -11.33 2.56 6.26
N ALA A 98 -12.25 2.57 5.29
CA ALA A 98 -13.69 2.39 5.50
C ALA A 98 -14.09 0.93 5.80
N ALA A 99 -13.38 -0.05 5.24
CA ALA A 99 -13.69 -1.45 5.46
C ALA A 99 -13.38 -1.86 6.90
N PRO A 100 -14.30 -2.53 7.62
CA PRO A 100 -14.00 -3.08 8.94
C PRO A 100 -12.96 -4.21 8.84
N ALA A 101 -12.13 -4.36 9.87
CA ALA A 101 -11.26 -5.52 10.05
C ALA A 101 -11.93 -6.50 11.04
N TYR A 102 -12.05 -7.76 10.63
CA TYR A 102 -12.72 -8.81 11.41
C TYR A 102 -11.73 -9.79 12.05
N SER A 103 -10.48 -9.82 11.60
CA SER A 103 -9.40 -10.59 12.21
C SER A 103 -8.12 -9.78 12.40
N ILE A 104 -7.13 -10.38 13.06
CA ILE A 104 -5.81 -9.81 13.22
C ILE A 104 -5.12 -9.57 11.87
N VAL A 105 -5.46 -10.35 10.84
CA VAL A 105 -4.92 -10.17 9.48
C VAL A 105 -5.45 -8.88 8.87
N GLY A 106 -6.76 -8.62 8.93
CA GLY A 106 -7.34 -7.35 8.48
C GLY A 106 -6.84 -6.14 9.28
N LEU A 107 -6.54 -6.32 10.58
CA LEU A 107 -5.89 -5.28 11.38
C LEU A 107 -4.45 -5.04 10.92
N GLY A 108 -3.72 -6.11 10.54
CA GLY A 108 -2.41 -6.04 9.91
C GLY A 108 -2.42 -5.22 8.62
N VAL A 109 -3.42 -5.41 7.76
CA VAL A 109 -3.62 -4.60 6.53
C VAL A 109 -3.73 -3.12 6.86
N LYS A 110 -4.57 -2.77 7.84
CA LYS A 110 -4.75 -1.38 8.27
C LYS A 110 -3.50 -0.79 8.90
N ALA A 111 -2.79 -1.57 9.72
CA ALA A 111 -1.54 -1.16 10.35
C ALA A 111 -0.47 -0.89 9.30
N ARG A 112 -0.33 -1.77 8.30
CA ARG A 112 0.60 -1.59 7.18
C ARG A 112 0.25 -0.37 6.33
N HIS A 113 -1.04 -0.17 6.06
CA HIS A 113 -1.49 1.03 5.35
C HIS A 113 -1.20 2.31 6.16
N ALA A 114 -1.46 2.32 7.48
CA ALA A 114 -1.12 3.45 8.34
C ALA A 114 0.40 3.72 8.33
N ALA A 115 1.21 2.67 8.36
CA ALA A 115 2.66 2.77 8.29
C ALA A 115 3.14 3.38 6.95
N TYR A 116 2.46 3.07 5.84
CA TYR A 116 2.73 3.67 4.53
C TYR A 116 2.41 5.18 4.53
N VAL A 117 1.23 5.57 5.03
CA VAL A 117 0.80 6.98 5.10
C VAL A 117 1.67 7.79 6.07
N MET A 118 2.14 7.16 7.15
CA MET A 118 2.98 7.76 8.20
C MET A 118 4.45 7.33 8.08
N SER A 119 4.94 7.13 6.86
CA SER A 119 6.30 6.63 6.59
C SER A 119 7.39 7.49 7.25
N GLN A 120 7.15 8.78 7.46
CA GLN A 120 8.08 9.68 8.16
C GLN A 120 8.42 9.25 9.59
N TYR A 121 7.58 8.45 10.25
CA TYR A 121 7.88 7.92 11.60
C TYR A 121 8.96 6.83 11.58
N TRP A 122 9.31 6.32 10.41
CA TRP A 122 10.38 5.34 10.19
C TRP A 122 11.68 5.95 9.62
N ASP A 123 11.74 7.26 9.36
CA ASP A 123 12.92 7.96 8.80
C ASP A 123 14.07 8.16 9.81
N GLY A 124 14.02 7.51 10.97
CA GLY A 124 15.08 7.58 11.96
C GLY A 124 14.91 6.66 13.17
N PRO A 125 15.88 6.72 14.11
CA PRO A 125 15.81 6.01 15.38
C PRO A 125 14.58 6.39 16.21
N THR A 126 13.99 5.40 16.88
CA THR A 126 12.76 5.56 17.66
C THR A 126 12.91 6.52 18.85
N ASP A 127 14.12 6.74 19.36
CA ASP A 127 14.43 7.67 20.45
C ASP A 127 14.54 9.14 19.98
N LYS A 128 14.51 9.39 18.67
CA LYS A 128 14.64 10.73 18.08
C LYS A 128 13.34 11.30 17.52
N ILE A 129 12.27 10.52 17.54
CA ILE A 129 10.93 10.97 17.13
C ILE A 129 10.13 11.42 18.36
N ASP A 130 9.08 12.19 18.12
CA ASP A 130 8.19 12.60 19.20
C ASP A 130 7.52 11.37 19.86
N TRP A 131 7.03 11.56 21.09
CA TRP A 131 6.43 10.48 21.87
C TRP A 131 5.17 9.88 21.21
N GLU A 132 4.37 10.69 20.52
CA GLU A 132 3.15 10.24 19.84
C GLU A 132 3.48 9.38 18.62
N ALA A 133 4.42 9.85 17.79
CA ALA A 133 4.99 9.11 16.68
C ALA A 133 5.63 7.79 17.15
N GLN A 134 6.35 7.80 18.27
CA GLN A 134 6.90 6.60 18.90
C GLN A 134 5.80 5.62 19.29
N ALA A 135 4.74 6.08 19.98
CA ALA A 135 3.64 5.22 20.40
C ALA A 135 2.90 4.60 19.20
N ILE A 136 2.63 5.40 18.16
CA ILE A 136 1.99 4.95 16.92
C ILE A 136 2.86 3.91 16.22
N ARG A 137 4.16 4.18 16.05
CA ARG A 137 5.12 3.26 15.43
C ARG A 137 5.16 1.93 16.16
N LEU A 138 5.31 1.93 17.49
CA LEU A 138 5.36 0.71 18.30
C LEU A 138 4.05 -0.10 18.21
N LEU A 139 2.90 0.58 18.23
CA LEU A 139 1.60 -0.08 18.07
C LEU A 139 1.48 -0.75 16.70
N ILE A 140 1.82 -0.04 15.64
CA ILE A 140 1.78 -0.54 14.26
C ILE A 140 2.72 -1.75 14.11
N GLU A 141 3.96 -1.66 14.59
CA GLU A 141 4.93 -2.74 14.54
C GLU A 141 4.43 -4.00 15.26
N ALA A 142 3.85 -3.83 16.45
CA ALA A 142 3.29 -4.94 17.23
C ALA A 142 2.11 -5.61 16.50
N VAL A 143 1.19 -4.82 15.93
CA VAL A 143 0.06 -5.37 15.16
C VAL A 143 0.55 -6.14 13.94
N CYS A 144 1.46 -5.55 13.17
CA CYS A 144 2.04 -6.20 11.99
C CYS A 144 2.78 -7.50 12.33
N GLU A 145 3.49 -7.54 13.47
CA GLU A 145 4.17 -8.74 13.95
C GLU A 145 3.19 -9.87 14.29
N VAL A 146 2.15 -9.57 15.07
CA VAL A 146 1.12 -10.56 15.44
C VAL A 146 0.34 -11.02 14.21
N ALA A 147 0.06 -10.12 13.27
CA ALA A 147 -0.62 -10.41 12.00
C ALA A 147 0.26 -11.20 11.00
N ARG A 148 1.57 -11.35 11.27
CA ARG A 148 2.56 -11.94 10.35
C ARG A 148 2.64 -11.21 9.00
N THR A 149 2.43 -9.89 9.01
CA THR A 149 2.48 -9.00 7.85
C THR A 149 3.59 -7.96 8.07
N PRO A 150 4.87 -8.29 7.84
CA PRO A 150 5.99 -7.41 8.14
C PRO A 150 5.98 -6.13 7.28
N LEU A 151 6.45 -5.01 7.85
CA LEU A 151 6.61 -3.74 7.14
C LEU A 151 7.81 -3.80 6.19
N SER A 152 7.61 -3.39 4.93
CA SER A 152 8.62 -3.49 3.86
C SER A 152 9.85 -2.61 4.09
N PHE A 153 9.72 -1.49 4.82
CA PHE A 153 10.80 -0.55 5.10
C PHE A 153 11.58 -0.85 6.39
N ARG A 154 11.20 -1.88 7.16
CA ARG A 154 11.92 -2.30 8.38
C ARG A 154 13.31 -2.90 8.07
N MET A 155 13.62 -3.25 6.81
CA MET A 155 14.94 -3.79 6.42
C MET A 155 16.03 -2.71 6.26
N ARG A 156 15.83 -1.48 6.74
CA ARG A 156 16.84 -0.42 6.70
C ARG A 156 17.18 0.08 8.12
N GLY A 157 17.79 -0.79 8.92
CA GLY A 157 18.55 -0.41 10.12
C GLY A 157 17.88 -0.68 11.47
N ASN A 158 18.28 -1.78 12.13
CA ASN A 158 19.33 -1.78 13.14
C ASN A 158 19.75 -3.22 13.46
#